data_AF-A0A8X6VHT3-F1
#
_entry.id   AF-A0A8X6VHT3-F1
#
_cell.length_a   1.000
_cell.length_b   1.000
_cell.length_c   1.000
_cell.angle_alpha   90.00
_cell.angle_beta   90.00
_cell.angle_gamma   90.00
#
_symmetry.space_group_name_H-M   'P 1'
#
loop_
_entity.id
_entity.type
_entity.pdbx_description
1 polymer ?
#
loop_
_entity_poly.entity_id
_entity_poly.type
_entity_poly.pdbx_seq_one_letter_code
_entity_poly.pdbx_strand_id
1 'polypeptide(L)'
;MRLQKRKGTVDGYEWRCRNQSKDNRHDVVRSVRKGTWFSESELAITIILRLTRYWFGKSMNAFVVNDLKVNKNMTKLIRHVAAI
;
A
#
# COMPACT_ATOMS: atom_id res chain seq x y z
N MET A 1 2.43 -19.46 6.20
CA MET A 1 2.15 -18.24 7.01
C MET A 1 0.68 -17.87 6.87
N ARG A 2 0.08 -17.27 7.90
CA ARG A 2 -1.29 -16.74 7.87
C ARG A 2 -1.29 -15.27 8.28
N LEU A 3 -2.11 -14.46 7.63
CA LEU A 3 -2.30 -13.07 8.03
C LEU A 3 -3.18 -13.03 9.27
N GLN A 4 -2.78 -12.30 10.29
CA GLN A 4 -3.52 -12.21 11.55
C GLN A 4 -3.63 -10.75 12.00
N LYS A 5 -4.78 -10.41 12.59
CA LYS A 5 -5.01 -9.09 13.18
C LYS A 5 -4.21 -8.99 14.47
N ARG A 6 -3.44 -7.92 14.63
CA ARG A 6 -2.69 -7.64 15.85
C ARG A 6 -2.81 -6.17 16.22
N LYS A 7 -3.53 -5.92 17.31
CA LYS A 7 -3.63 -4.57 17.88
C LYS A 7 -2.25 -4.10 18.35
N GLY A 8 -1.92 -2.83 18.08
CA GLY A 8 -0.67 -2.21 18.50
C GLY A 8 0.49 -2.30 17.50
N THR A 9 0.35 -3.02 16.39
CA THR A 9 1.31 -2.88 15.27
C THR A 9 0.90 -1.72 14.36
N VAL A 10 1.89 -1.10 13.71
CA VAL A 10 1.70 0.02 12.79
C VAL A 10 0.66 -0.29 11.71
N ASP A 11 0.69 -1.51 11.17
CA ASP A 11 -0.22 -1.96 10.12
C ASP A 11 -1.52 -2.60 10.66
N GLY A 12 -1.61 -2.86 11.97
CA GLY A 12 -2.72 -3.59 12.59
C GLY A 12 -2.81 -5.08 12.24
N TYR A 13 -1.88 -5.58 11.41
CA TYR A 13 -1.79 -6.96 10.95
C TYR A 13 -0.34 -7.42 10.91
N GLU A 14 -0.15 -8.74 10.95
CA GLU A 14 1.16 -9.38 10.76
C GLU A 14 1.01 -10.76 10.10
N TRP A 15 2.08 -11.21 9.44
CA TRP A 15 2.18 -12.58 9.00
C TRP A 15 2.72 -13.45 10.13
N ARG A 16 1.98 -14.50 10.50
CA ARG A 16 2.41 -15.45 11.53
C ARG A 16 2.43 -16.87 11.01
N CYS A 17 3.53 -17.58 11.25
CA CYS A 17 3.62 -19.02 11.10
C CYS A 17 3.75 -19.62 12.50
N ARG A 18 2.77 -20.42 12.92
CA ARG A 18 2.83 -21.11 14.21
C ARG A 18 2.64 -22.59 13.97
N ASN A 19 3.64 -23.39 14.33
CA ASN A 19 3.57 -24.84 14.36
C ASN A 19 3.87 -25.30 15.80
N GLN A 20 3.04 -26.21 16.32
CA GLN A 20 3.18 -26.77 17.66
C GLN A 20 3.55 -28.26 17.66
N SER A 21 3.72 -28.87 16.48
CA SER A 21 4.15 -30.27 16.34
C SER A 21 5.46 -30.52 17.06
N LYS A 22 5.57 -31.69 17.71
CA LYS A 22 6.64 -32.06 18.65
C LYS A 22 8.06 -31.87 18.06
N ASP A 23 8.24 -32.21 16.79
CA ASP A 23 9.54 -32.20 16.12
C ASP A 23 9.85 -30.90 15.34
N ASN A 24 8.87 -29.98 15.22
CA ASN A 24 9.00 -28.78 14.38
C ASN A 24 8.27 -27.56 14.97
N ARG A 25 8.43 -27.35 16.28
CA ARG A 25 7.85 -26.20 16.97
C ARG A 25 8.49 -24.90 16.50
N HIS A 26 7.68 -23.97 16.00
CA HIS A 26 8.14 -22.62 15.70
C HIS A 26 7.00 -21.61 15.79
N ASP A 27 7.38 -20.37 16.08
CA ASP A 27 6.50 -19.22 16.07
C ASP A 27 7.24 -18.06 15.40
N VAL A 28 6.96 -17.85 14.12
CA VAL A 28 7.63 -16.84 13.30
C VAL A 28 6.63 -15.75 12.99
N VAL A 29 7.00 -14.51 13.34
CA VAL A 29 6.22 -13.31 13.06
C VAL A 29 6.99 -12.42 12.07
N ARG A 30 6.29 -11.89 11.07
CA ARG A 30 6.84 -10.95 10.09
C ARG A 30 5.88 -9.78 9.89
N SER A 31 6.46 -8.60 9.69
CA SER A 31 5.71 -7.44 9.20
C SER A 31 5.03 -7.76 7.87
N VAL A 32 3.83 -7.21 7.66
CA VAL A 32 3.14 -7.27 6.35
C VAL A 32 3.94 -6.63 5.22
N ARG A 33 4.88 -5.74 5.54
CA ARG A 33 5.75 -5.04 4.58
C ARG A 33 7.09 -5.73 4.34
N LYS A 34 7.37 -6.86 5.01
CA LYS A 34 8.68 -7.51 4.90
C LYS A 34 9.00 -7.86 3.44
N GLY A 35 10.20 -7.49 2.98
CA GLY A 35 10.65 -7.75 1.62
C GLY A 35 10.14 -6.76 0.56
N THR A 36 9.34 -5.76 0.96
CA THR A 36 8.95 -4.65 0.08
C THR A 36 9.89 -3.46 0.24
N TRP A 37 9.82 -2.50 -0.69
CA TRP A 37 10.50 -1.20 -0.55
C TRP A 37 10.16 -0.53 0.80
N PHE A 38 8.92 -0.68 1.25
CA PHE A 38 8.45 -0.07 2.49
C PHE A 38 8.80 -0.89 3.73
N SER A 39 9.69 -1.86 3.68
CA SER A 39 9.95 -2.78 4.80
C SER A 39 10.36 -2.08 6.11
N GLU A 40 11.17 -1.02 6.00
CA GLU A 40 11.68 -0.24 7.14
C GLU A 40 10.90 1.07 7.38
N SER A 41 9.77 1.28 6.69
CA SER A 41 8.96 2.49 6.90
C SER A 41 8.31 2.50 8.29
N GLU A 42 8.23 3.67 8.90
CA GLU A 42 7.43 3.88 10.13
C GLU A 42 5.95 4.16 9.81
N LEU A 43 5.60 4.32 8.54
CA LEU A 43 4.24 4.56 8.09
C LEU A 43 3.45 3.25 7.97
N ALA A 44 2.18 3.30 8.34
CA ALA A 44 1.25 2.22 8.06
C ALA A 44 1.05 2.04 6.55
N ILE A 45 0.90 0.79 6.12
CA ILE A 45 0.66 0.41 4.72
C ILE A 45 -0.57 1.13 4.16
N THR A 46 -1.59 1.38 4.98
CA THR A 46 -2.77 2.16 4.59
C THR A 46 -2.43 3.62 4.27
N ILE A 47 -1.52 4.23 5.03
CA ILE A 47 -1.03 5.60 4.78
C ILE A 47 -0.14 5.61 3.55
N ILE A 48 0.77 4.63 3.42
CA ILE A 48 1.61 4.47 2.22
C ILE A 48 0.73 4.38 0.98
N LEU A 49 -0.28 3.51 0.96
CA LEU A 49 -1.19 3.36 -0.18
C LEU A 49 -1.97 4.65 -0.48
N ARG A 50 -2.43 5.38 0.55
CA ARG A 50 -3.09 6.67 0.38
C ARG A 50 -2.16 7.72 -0.22
N LEU A 51 -0.93 7.82 0.29
CA LEU A 51 0.09 8.70 -0.24
C LEU A 51 0.40 8.32 -1.68
N THR A 52 0.71 7.06 -1.97
CA THR A 52 0.95 6.57 -3.34
C THR A 52 -0.20 6.97 -4.27
N ARG A 53 -1.46 6.67 -3.89
CA ARG A 53 -2.63 7.08 -4.68
C ARG A 53 -2.71 8.59 -4.88
N TYR A 54 -2.48 9.37 -3.83
CA TYR A 54 -2.51 10.83 -3.90
C TYR A 54 -1.41 11.39 -4.81
N TRP A 55 -0.20 10.86 -4.68
CA TRP A 55 0.95 11.21 -5.50
C TRP A 55 0.65 10.92 -6.95
N PHE A 56 0.29 9.69 -7.32
CA PHE A 56 -0.07 9.36 -8.71
C PHE A 56 -1.28 10.16 -9.21
N GLY A 57 -2.32 10.33 -8.40
CA GLY A 57 -3.51 11.10 -8.79
C GLY A 57 -3.25 12.59 -9.02
N LYS A 58 -2.41 13.23 -8.21
CA LYS A 58 -2.06 14.65 -8.37
C LYS A 58 -0.97 14.88 -9.42
N SER A 59 0.07 14.06 -9.41
CA SER A 59 1.14 14.16 -10.40
C SER A 59 0.63 13.87 -11.81
N MET A 60 -0.28 12.92 -12.00
CA MET A 60 -0.91 12.70 -13.31
C MET A 60 -1.77 13.89 -13.76
N ASN A 61 -2.50 14.55 -12.85
CA ASN A 61 -3.27 15.75 -13.22
C ASN A 61 -2.35 16.94 -13.57
N ALA A 62 -1.29 17.16 -12.80
CA ALA A 62 -0.34 18.25 -13.07
C ALA A 62 0.47 17.99 -14.35
N PHE A 63 0.93 16.75 -14.55
CA PHE A 63 1.66 16.33 -15.74
C PHE A 63 0.80 16.41 -17.01
N VAL A 64 -0.44 15.90 -16.99
CA VAL A 64 -1.34 15.99 -18.14
C VAL A 64 -1.68 17.44 -18.50
N VAL A 65 -1.87 18.31 -17.51
CA VAL A 65 -2.19 19.73 -17.78
C VAL A 65 -0.96 20.48 -18.33
N ASN A 66 0.22 20.22 -17.79
CA ASN A 66 1.42 20.98 -18.13
C ASN A 66 2.14 20.44 -19.39
N ASP A 67 2.32 19.13 -19.52
CA ASP A 67 3.14 18.56 -20.60
C ASP A 67 2.33 18.27 -21.86
N LEU A 68 1.03 17.97 -21.74
CA LEU A 68 0.16 17.68 -22.90
C LEU A 68 -0.62 18.90 -23.41
N LYS A 69 -0.46 20.09 -22.78
CA LYS A 69 -1.22 21.33 -23.10
C LYS A 69 -2.74 21.12 -23.15
N VAL A 70 -3.24 20.14 -22.41
CA VAL A 70 -4.65 19.74 -22.45
C VAL A 70 -5.48 20.75 -21.65
N ASN A 71 -6.48 21.36 -22.30
CA ASN A 71 -7.40 22.31 -21.66
C ASN A 71 -8.04 21.69 -20.40
N LYS A 72 -8.15 22.47 -19.31
CA LYS A 72 -8.74 22.07 -18.01
C LYS A 72 -10.09 21.36 -18.13
N ASN A 73 -10.86 21.59 -19.18
CA ASN A 73 -12.15 20.93 -19.41
C ASN A 73 -12.02 19.44 -19.79
N MET A 74 -10.89 19.02 -20.36
CA MET A 74 -10.66 17.66 -20.85
C MET A 74 -10.08 16.71 -19.78
N THR A 75 -9.55 17.24 -18.66
CA THR A 75 -9.10 16.42 -17.52
C THR A 75 -10.24 15.85 -16.66
N LYS A 76 -11.45 16.44 -16.73
CA LYS A 76 -12.66 15.84 -16.13
C LYS A 76 -13.04 14.50 -16.77
N LEU A 77 -12.74 14.31 -18.06
CA LEU A 77 -13.07 13.09 -18.81
C LEU A 77 -12.17 11.91 -18.40
N ILE A 78 -10.87 12.15 -18.19
CA ILE A 78 -9.89 11.12 -17.80
C ILE A 78 -10.20 10.54 -16.41
N ARG A 79 -10.73 11.36 -15.48
CA ARG A 79 -11.16 10.88 -14.16
C ARG A 79 -12.31 9.88 -14.21
N HIS A 80 -13.15 9.92 -15.25
CA HIS A 80 -14.24 8.95 -15.43
C HIS A 80 -13.74 7.63 -16.04
N VAL A 81 -12.76 7.69 -16.93
CA VAL A 81 -12.20 6.50 -17.59
C VAL A 81 -11.29 5.69 -16.65
N ALA A 82 -10.53 6.35 -15.77
CA ALA A 82 -9.67 5.68 -14.79
C ALA A 82 -10.38 5.24 -13.50
N ALA A 83 -11.71 5.39 -13.43
CA ALA A 83 -12.56 4.94 -12.33
C ALA A 83 -13.41 3.70 -12.67
N ILE A 84 -13.20 3.12 -13.86
CA ILE A 84 -13.65 1.79 -14.31
C ILE A 84 -12.44 0.86 -14.29
#